data_AF-A0A6F9DFW3-F1
#
_entry.id   AF-A0A6F9DFW3-F1
#
_cell.length_a   1.000
_cell.length_b   1.000
_cell.length_c   1.000
_cell.angle_alpha   90.00
_cell.angle_beta   90.00
_cell.angle_gamma   90.00
#
_symmetry.space_group_name_H-M   'P 1'
#
loop_
_entity.id
_entity.type
_entity.pdbx_description
1 polymer ?
#
loop_
_entity_poly.entity_id
_entity_poly.type
_entity_poly.pdbx_seq_one_letter_code
_entity_poly.pdbx_strand_id
1 'polypeptide(L)'
;MFHVIDILRKQSPDDFRVLSRVPVHFATIDYERQHPAHVIHRKPIISLDYDDRVVGFGWNPGLEDPLRVHEDDVEPFYRAYVKLQKLIEDPKNQLKFRLKSGDMLFFNNRRMLHSRDGYKTNGGVRHLQGCYLNSEDLRSKYMVLGRKLNRPVVAPKIGNCSSI
;
A
#
# COMPACT_ATOMS: atom_id res chain seq x y z
N MET A 1 -0.40 -6.97 -2.68
CA MET A 1 0.43 -6.26 -3.66
C MET A 1 1.74 -6.94 -4.00
N PHE A 2 2.52 -7.47 -3.05
CA PHE A 2 3.82 -8.07 -3.42
C PHE A 2 3.70 -9.19 -4.46
N HIS A 3 2.64 -9.99 -4.40
CA HIS A 3 2.34 -10.99 -5.43
C HIS A 3 2.13 -10.35 -6.83
N VAL A 4 1.28 -9.32 -6.91
CA VAL A 4 1.04 -8.56 -8.15
C VAL A 4 2.33 -7.92 -8.68
N ILE A 5 3.15 -7.38 -7.79
CA ILE A 5 4.43 -6.76 -8.16
C ILE A 5 5.42 -7.81 -8.67
N ASP A 6 5.44 -9.01 -8.10
CA ASP A 6 6.26 -10.13 -8.59
C ASP A 6 5.80 -10.59 -9.99
N ILE A 7 4.47 -10.64 -10.23
CA ILE A 7 3.93 -10.89 -11.57
C ILE A 7 4.40 -9.80 -12.55
N LEU A 8 4.25 -8.53 -12.19
CA LEU A 8 4.71 -7.42 -13.03
C LEU A 8 6.21 -7.50 -13.33
N ARG A 9 7.02 -7.76 -12.29
CA ARG A 9 8.48 -7.89 -12.40
C ARG A 9 8.88 -8.99 -13.37
N LYS A 10 8.18 -10.12 -13.37
CA LYS A 10 8.42 -11.25 -14.28
C LYS A 10 7.94 -10.97 -15.71
N GLN A 11 6.77 -10.37 -15.86
CA GLN A 11 6.17 -10.12 -17.17
C GLN A 11 6.79 -8.92 -17.89
N SER A 12 7.23 -7.90 -17.15
CA SER A 12 7.79 -6.65 -17.67
C SER A 12 8.76 -6.02 -16.67
N PRO A 13 10.01 -6.48 -16.65
CA PRO A 13 11.06 -5.92 -15.82
C PRO A 13 11.23 -4.41 -16.00
N ASP A 14 11.04 -3.91 -17.22
CA ASP A 14 11.17 -2.48 -17.56
C ASP A 14 10.08 -1.64 -16.87
N ASP A 15 8.83 -2.07 -16.95
CA ASP A 15 7.71 -1.41 -16.27
C ASP A 15 7.87 -1.45 -14.75
N PHE A 16 8.36 -2.58 -14.21
CA PHE A 16 8.72 -2.69 -12.80
C PHE A 16 9.80 -1.65 -12.41
N ARG A 17 10.88 -1.52 -13.20
CA ARG A 17 11.97 -0.55 -12.96
C ARG A 17 11.46 0.88 -13.00
N VAL A 18 10.57 1.20 -13.94
CA VAL A 18 9.95 2.52 -14.04
C VAL A 18 9.18 2.84 -12.76
N LEU A 19 8.30 1.94 -12.31
CA LEU A 19 7.45 2.17 -11.13
C LEU A 19 8.21 2.13 -9.78
N SER A 20 9.42 1.58 -9.77
CA SER A 20 10.32 1.63 -8.60
C SER A 20 11.26 2.82 -8.59
N ARG A 21 11.43 3.53 -9.72
CA ARG A 21 12.36 4.68 -9.84
C ARG A 21 11.62 6.00 -9.95
N VAL A 22 10.61 6.08 -10.82
CA VAL A 22 9.90 7.33 -11.14
C VAL A 22 8.96 7.68 -9.97
N PRO A 23 9.17 8.84 -9.31
CA PRO A 23 8.40 9.20 -8.14
C PRO A 23 7.06 9.85 -8.50
N VAL A 24 6.06 9.55 -7.69
CA VAL A 24 4.73 10.14 -7.73
C VAL A 24 4.57 11.08 -6.55
N HIS A 25 3.77 12.14 -6.73
CA HIS A 25 3.41 13.07 -5.67
C HIS A 25 2.07 12.65 -5.09
N PHE A 26 2.02 12.46 -3.78
CA PHE A 26 0.79 12.28 -3.02
C PHE A 26 0.54 13.55 -2.20
N ALA A 27 -0.63 14.15 -2.33
CA ALA A 27 -0.98 15.39 -1.66
C ALA A 27 -2.27 15.25 -0.86
N THR A 28 -2.28 15.81 0.33
CA THR A 28 -3.48 16.08 1.12
C THR A 28 -3.36 17.50 1.64
N ILE A 29 -3.99 18.42 0.91
CA ILE A 29 -4.00 19.85 1.21
C ILE A 29 -5.46 20.24 1.43
N ASP A 30 -5.83 20.40 2.69
CA ASP A 30 -7.18 20.75 3.12
C ASP A 30 -7.08 21.49 4.46
N TYR A 31 -7.27 22.81 4.41
CA TYR A 31 -7.17 23.68 5.57
C TYR A 31 -8.51 23.87 6.30
N GLU A 32 -9.62 23.46 5.69
CA GLU A 32 -10.98 23.71 6.20
C GLU A 32 -11.53 22.52 7.00
N ARG A 33 -10.94 21.33 6.85
CA ARG A 33 -11.31 20.17 7.67
C ARG A 33 -10.98 20.38 9.16
N GLN A 34 -11.68 19.64 10.03
CA GLN A 34 -11.54 19.67 11.49
C GLN A 34 -10.09 19.67 12.00
N HIS A 35 -9.20 18.96 11.32
CA HIS A 35 -7.76 18.96 11.59
C HIS A 35 -7.01 19.37 10.31
N PRO A 36 -6.71 20.65 10.08
CA PRO A 36 -6.06 21.11 8.85
C PRO A 36 -4.85 20.26 8.45
N ALA A 37 -4.69 19.99 7.15
CA ALA A 37 -3.53 19.26 6.62
C ALA A 37 -2.89 19.98 5.44
N HIS A 38 -1.56 19.97 5.45
CA HIS A 38 -0.73 20.21 4.29
C HIS A 38 0.35 19.13 4.29
N VAL A 39 0.06 18.01 3.63
CA VAL A 39 0.98 16.89 3.53
C VAL A 39 1.25 16.63 2.06
N ILE A 40 2.51 16.76 1.67
CA ILE A 40 3.00 16.39 0.34
C ILE A 40 4.07 15.34 0.53
N HIS A 41 3.95 14.24 -0.18
CA HIS A 41 4.89 13.14 -0.12
C HIS A 41 5.27 12.69 -1.52
N ARG A 42 6.57 12.62 -1.80
CA ARG A 42 7.11 12.22 -3.09
C ARG A 42 7.85 10.91 -2.96
N LYS A 43 7.37 9.87 -3.65
CA LYS A 43 8.01 8.54 -3.66
C LYS A 43 7.58 7.72 -4.87
N PRO A 44 8.35 6.73 -5.32
CA PRO A 44 7.88 5.75 -6.29
C PRO A 44 6.71 4.92 -5.75
N ILE A 45 5.91 4.37 -6.66
CA ILE A 45 4.79 3.47 -6.31
C ILE A 45 5.31 2.19 -5.66
N ILE A 46 6.44 1.66 -6.13
CA ILE A 46 7.09 0.47 -5.59
C ILE A 46 8.33 0.91 -4.81
N SER A 47 8.35 0.69 -3.49
CA SER A 47 9.52 0.97 -2.67
C SER A 47 10.41 -0.26 -2.57
N LEU A 48 11.67 -0.09 -2.94
CA LEU A 48 12.71 -1.10 -2.79
C LEU A 48 13.62 -0.78 -1.62
N ASP A 49 14.30 -1.80 -1.15
CA ASP A 49 15.36 -1.67 -0.17
C ASP A 49 16.76 -1.82 -0.75
N TYR A 50 17.77 -1.90 0.11
CA TYR A 50 19.18 -2.02 -0.31
C TYR A 50 19.46 -3.30 -1.12
N ASP A 51 18.68 -4.36 -0.91
CA ASP A 51 18.81 -5.65 -1.60
C ASP A 51 17.84 -5.77 -2.81
N ASP A 52 17.29 -4.66 -3.31
CA ASP A 52 16.27 -4.61 -4.37
C ASP A 52 14.97 -5.41 -4.07
N ARG A 53 14.70 -5.66 -2.78
CA ARG A 53 13.49 -6.33 -2.35
C ARG A 53 12.37 -5.33 -2.21
N VAL A 54 11.17 -5.75 -2.60
CA VAL A 54 9.97 -4.94 -2.42
C VAL A 54 9.65 -4.86 -0.93
N VAL A 55 9.75 -3.66 -0.39
CA VAL A 55 9.40 -3.37 1.00
C VAL A 55 8.09 -2.59 1.08
N GLY A 56 7.83 -1.69 0.14
CA GLY A 56 6.63 -0.85 0.18
C GLY A 56 5.88 -0.86 -1.13
N PHE A 57 4.58 -0.59 -1.02
CA PHE A 57 3.75 -0.23 -2.13
C PHE A 57 2.85 0.94 -1.75
N GLY A 58 2.83 1.98 -2.56
CA GLY A 58 2.01 3.17 -2.36
C GLY A 58 1.27 3.50 -3.64
N TRP A 59 -0.04 3.28 -3.63
CA TRP A 59 -0.93 3.60 -4.75
C TRP A 59 -2.26 4.06 -4.18
N ASN A 60 -2.64 5.28 -4.53
CA ASN A 60 -3.89 5.87 -4.12
C ASN A 60 -4.25 6.96 -5.14
N PRO A 61 -4.91 6.59 -6.25
CA PRO A 61 -5.25 7.52 -7.31
C PRO A 61 -6.00 8.77 -6.84
N GLY A 62 -6.77 8.67 -5.74
CA GLY A 62 -7.52 9.80 -5.19
C GLY A 62 -6.68 10.84 -4.44
N LEU A 63 -5.41 10.55 -4.15
CA LEU A 63 -4.47 11.47 -3.51
C LEU A 63 -3.25 11.78 -4.39
N GLU A 64 -3.19 11.26 -5.62
CA GLU A 64 -2.10 11.49 -6.55
C GLU A 64 -2.23 12.89 -7.18
N ASP A 65 -1.18 13.71 -7.06
CA ASP A 65 -1.02 15.01 -7.72
C ASP A 65 -0.39 14.81 -9.12
N PRO A 66 -0.48 15.77 -10.07
CA PRO A 66 0.12 15.62 -11.38
C PRO A 66 1.59 15.22 -11.34
N LEU A 67 1.98 14.38 -12.31
CA LEU A 67 3.35 13.87 -12.41
C LEU A 67 4.33 15.01 -12.75
N ARG A 68 5.35 15.22 -11.92
CA ARG A 68 6.40 16.25 -12.11
C ARG A 68 7.77 15.56 -12.21
N VAL A 69 8.08 15.08 -13.41
CA VAL A 69 9.29 14.30 -13.74
C VAL A 69 9.82 14.75 -15.12
N HIS A 70 10.96 14.21 -15.54
CA HIS A 70 11.50 14.47 -16.87
C HIS A 70 10.55 13.96 -17.94
N GLU A 71 10.47 14.64 -19.09
CA GLU A 71 9.56 14.30 -20.19
C GLU A 71 9.71 12.84 -20.64
N ASP A 72 10.95 12.37 -20.77
CA ASP A 72 11.29 10.99 -21.15
C ASP A 72 10.74 9.92 -20.17
N ASP A 73 10.41 10.30 -18.94
CA ASP A 73 9.85 9.39 -17.93
C ASP A 73 8.31 9.32 -17.97
N VAL A 74 7.63 10.28 -18.60
CA VAL A 74 6.16 10.43 -18.52
C VAL A 74 5.45 9.26 -19.20
N GLU A 75 5.74 9.00 -20.47
CA GLU A 75 5.06 7.95 -21.22
C GLU A 75 5.39 6.53 -20.72
N PRO A 76 6.67 6.19 -20.42
CA PRO A 76 7.00 4.92 -19.77
C PRO A 76 6.27 4.75 -18.43
N PHE A 77 6.14 5.82 -17.64
CA PHE A 77 5.43 5.77 -16.37
C PHE A 77 3.96 5.42 -16.55
N TYR A 78 3.23 6.13 -17.40
CA TYR A 78 1.81 5.86 -17.60
C TYR A 78 1.54 4.49 -18.24
N ARG A 79 2.41 4.04 -19.16
CA ARG A 79 2.35 2.67 -19.70
C ARG A 79 2.45 1.64 -18.57
N ALA A 80 3.45 1.78 -17.71
CA ALA A 80 3.66 0.88 -16.59
C ALA A 80 2.51 0.97 -15.56
N TYR A 81 2.02 2.17 -15.28
CA TYR A 81 0.91 2.45 -14.36
C TYR A 81 -0.37 1.72 -14.79
N VAL A 82 -0.76 1.85 -16.06
CA VAL A 82 -1.95 1.18 -16.62
C VAL A 82 -1.80 -0.34 -16.55
N LYS A 83 -0.61 -0.87 -16.82
CA LYS A 83 -0.34 -2.30 -16.71
C LYS A 83 -0.48 -2.80 -15.27
N LEU A 84 0.08 -2.07 -14.31
CA LEU A 84 -0.06 -2.36 -12.89
C LEU A 84 -1.53 -2.32 -12.45
N GLN A 85 -2.28 -1.29 -12.87
CA GLN A 85 -3.71 -1.16 -12.58
C GLN A 85 -4.49 -2.38 -13.07
N LYS A 86 -4.26 -2.83 -14.31
CA LYS A 86 -4.90 -4.05 -14.85
C LYS A 86 -4.61 -5.29 -14.01
N LEU A 87 -3.38 -5.44 -13.51
CA LEU A 87 -3.03 -6.57 -12.63
C LEU A 87 -3.71 -6.45 -11.25
N ILE A 88 -3.85 -5.24 -10.70
CA ILE A 88 -4.59 -4.99 -9.45
C ILE A 88 -6.08 -5.33 -9.61
N GLU A 89 -6.65 -4.95 -10.75
CA GLU A 89 -8.07 -5.11 -11.06
C GLU A 89 -8.45 -6.53 -11.49
N ASP A 90 -7.48 -7.38 -11.85
CA ASP A 90 -7.71 -8.80 -12.14
C ASP A 90 -8.35 -9.49 -10.92
N PRO A 91 -9.56 -10.06 -11.05
CA PRO A 91 -10.24 -10.77 -9.96
C PRO A 91 -9.40 -11.89 -9.32
N LYS A 92 -8.46 -12.50 -10.06
CA LYS A 92 -7.56 -13.54 -9.53
C LYS A 92 -6.63 -13.01 -8.43
N ASN A 93 -6.38 -11.70 -8.41
CA ASN A 93 -5.53 -11.03 -7.43
C ASN A 93 -6.32 -10.39 -6.28
N GLN A 94 -7.64 -10.61 -6.21
CA GLN A 94 -8.53 -9.97 -5.24
C GLN A 94 -9.12 -11.00 -4.27
N LEU A 95 -9.15 -10.64 -2.97
CA LEU A 95 -9.91 -11.35 -1.96
C LEU A 95 -11.13 -10.52 -1.61
N LYS A 96 -12.33 -11.07 -1.86
CA LYS A 96 -13.61 -10.41 -1.57
C LYS A 96 -14.34 -11.13 -0.45
N PHE A 97 -14.75 -10.37 0.56
CA PHE A 97 -15.56 -10.87 1.67
C PHE A 97 -16.35 -9.73 2.27
N ARG A 98 -17.41 -10.08 3.02
CA ARG A 98 -18.30 -9.12 3.66
C ARG A 98 -18.04 -9.10 5.16
N LEU A 99 -17.71 -7.93 5.69
CA LEU A 99 -17.66 -7.69 7.14
C LEU A 99 -19.08 -7.67 7.71
N LYS A 100 -19.25 -8.35 8.84
CA LYS A 100 -20.44 -8.29 9.71
C LYS A 100 -20.18 -7.33 10.86
N SER A 101 -21.25 -6.95 11.57
CA SER A 101 -21.11 -6.16 12.80
C SER A 101 -20.26 -6.93 13.81
N GLY A 102 -19.26 -6.26 14.39
CA GLY A 102 -18.29 -6.85 15.30
C GLY A 102 -17.04 -7.43 14.63
N ASP A 103 -17.02 -7.60 13.31
CA ASP A 103 -15.82 -8.06 12.61
C ASP A 103 -14.74 -6.96 12.61
N MET A 104 -13.50 -7.38 12.79
CA MET A 104 -12.33 -6.52 12.70
C MET A 104 -11.38 -7.04 11.63
N LEU A 105 -10.96 -6.15 10.74
CA LEU A 105 -9.93 -6.45 9.75
C LEU A 105 -8.63 -5.74 10.12
N PHE A 106 -7.57 -6.53 10.31
CA PHE A 106 -6.22 -6.03 10.53
C PHE A 106 -5.32 -6.46 9.37
N PHE A 107 -4.64 -5.51 8.74
CA PHE A 107 -3.80 -5.79 7.58
C PHE A 107 -2.64 -4.81 7.48
N ASN A 108 -1.60 -5.21 6.74
CA ASN A 108 -0.45 -4.36 6.49
C ASN A 108 -0.72 -3.42 5.30
N ASN A 109 -1.01 -2.15 5.60
CA ASN A 109 -1.31 -1.11 4.61
C ASN A 109 -0.15 -0.81 3.62
N ARG A 110 1.08 -1.26 3.92
CA ARG A 110 2.23 -1.12 3.01
C ARG A 110 2.36 -2.27 2.02
N ARG A 111 1.59 -3.35 2.21
CA ARG A 111 1.60 -4.57 1.37
C ARG A 111 0.26 -4.85 0.70
N MET A 112 -0.84 -4.37 1.28
CA MET A 112 -2.20 -4.65 0.84
C MET A 112 -2.90 -3.37 0.47
N LEU A 113 -3.46 -3.34 -0.74
CA LEU A 113 -4.53 -2.42 -1.08
C LEU A 113 -5.84 -2.97 -0.51
N HIS A 114 -6.78 -2.07 -0.30
CA HIS A 114 -8.13 -2.41 0.10
C HIS A 114 -9.10 -1.43 -0.57
N SER A 115 -10.29 -1.92 -0.86
CA SER A 115 -11.37 -1.14 -1.46
C SER A 115 -12.70 -1.75 -1.03
N ARG A 116 -13.79 -1.22 -1.58
CA ARG A 116 -15.14 -1.78 -1.41
C ARG A 116 -15.84 -1.76 -2.75
N ASP A 117 -16.75 -2.70 -2.96
CA ASP A 117 -17.67 -2.62 -4.09
C ASP A 117 -18.62 -1.43 -3.91
N GLY A 118 -19.15 -0.93 -5.04
CA GLY A 118 -20.24 0.04 -5.04
C GLY A 118 -21.50 -0.56 -4.41
N TYR A 119 -22.29 0.25 -3.70
CA TYR A 119 -23.54 -0.19 -3.10
C TYR A 119 -24.60 0.91 -3.17
N LYS A 120 -25.87 0.50 -3.16
CA LYS A 120 -27.02 1.39 -2.97
C LYS A 120 -27.48 1.31 -1.52
N THR A 121 -27.80 2.45 -0.91
CA THR A 121 -28.40 2.48 0.43
C THR A 121 -29.83 1.98 0.36
N ASN A 122 -30.23 1.16 1.33
CA ASN A 122 -31.60 0.62 1.44
C ASN A 122 -32.28 1.09 2.74
N GLY A 123 -31.95 2.30 3.20
CA GLY A 123 -32.40 2.85 4.48
C GLY A 123 -31.55 2.44 5.70
N GLY A 124 -30.59 1.53 5.54
CA GLY A 124 -29.64 1.17 6.60
C GLY A 124 -28.43 2.11 6.72
N VAL A 125 -27.78 2.12 7.89
CA VAL A 125 -26.53 2.83 8.14
C VAL A 125 -25.36 1.85 8.03
N ARG A 126 -24.28 2.27 7.34
CA ARG A 126 -23.00 1.56 7.32
C ARG A 126 -21.95 2.43 8.01
N HIS A 127 -21.44 1.94 9.14
CA HIS A 127 -20.41 2.61 9.91
C HIS A 127 -19.21 1.67 10.08
N LEU A 128 -18.01 2.16 9.77
CA LEU A 128 -16.74 1.49 10.04
C LEU A 128 -15.87 2.45 10.85
N GLN A 129 -15.23 1.93 11.89
CA GLN A 129 -14.22 2.66 12.65
C GLN A 129 -12.85 2.14 12.25
N GLY A 130 -11.95 3.05 11.88
CA GLY A 130 -10.59 2.72 11.49
C GLY A 130 -9.58 3.41 12.41
N CYS A 131 -8.46 2.74 12.65
CA CYS A 131 -7.28 3.33 13.26
C CYS A 131 -6.02 2.78 12.58
N TYR A 132 -4.89 3.46 12.81
CA TYR A 132 -3.59 3.03 12.30
C TYR A 132 -2.66 2.74 13.46
N LEU A 133 -1.82 1.72 13.29
CA LEU A 133 -0.75 1.38 14.23
C LEU A 133 0.60 1.52 13.52
N ASN A 134 1.62 1.93 14.26
CA ASN A 134 2.99 1.86 13.79
C ASN A 134 3.45 0.39 13.75
N SER A 135 4.04 -0.03 12.64
CA SER A 135 4.56 -1.39 12.47
C SER A 135 5.71 -1.72 13.43
N GLU A 136 6.53 -0.73 13.79
CA GLU A 136 7.64 -0.94 14.73
C GLU A 136 7.12 -1.20 16.14
N ASP A 137 6.08 -0.51 16.58
CA ASP A 137 5.42 -0.75 17.87
C ASP A 137 4.83 -2.17 17.92
N LEU A 138 4.18 -2.60 16.83
CA LEU A 138 3.66 -3.96 16.70
C LEU A 138 4.79 -4.99 16.75
N ARG A 139 5.89 -4.77 16.03
CA ARG A 139 7.07 -5.65 16.00
C ARG A 139 7.67 -5.78 17.40
N SER A 140 7.89 -4.64 18.07
CA SER A 140 8.41 -4.60 19.44
C SER A 140 7.54 -5.40 20.40
N LYS A 141 6.23 -5.15 20.39
CA LYS A 141 5.27 -5.86 21.24
C LYS A 141 5.23 -7.36 20.96
N TYR A 142 5.29 -7.77 19.69
CA TYR A 142 5.37 -9.18 19.29
C TYR A 142 6.62 -9.86 19.86
N MET A 143 7.79 -9.23 19.72
CA MET A 143 9.05 -9.78 20.23
C MET A 143 9.02 -9.92 21.75
N VAL A 144 8.59 -8.88 22.47
CA VAL A 144 8.49 -8.89 23.94
C VAL A 144 7.55 -9.98 24.43
N LEU A 145 6.35 -10.10 23.82
CA LEU A 145 5.37 -11.11 24.22
C LEU A 145 5.88 -12.53 23.98
N GLY A 146 6.50 -12.80 22.83
CA GLY A 146 7.00 -14.14 22.57
C GLY A 146 8.17 -14.52 23.48
N ARG A 147 9.06 -13.58 23.82
CA ARG A 147 10.11 -13.81 24.83
C ARG A 147 9.52 -14.12 26.21
N LYS A 148 8.53 -13.35 26.66
CA LYS A 148 7.82 -13.59 27.93
C LYS A 148 7.10 -14.94 27.97
N LEU A 149 6.60 -15.40 26.84
CA LEU A 149 5.89 -16.67 26.69
C LEU A 149 6.80 -17.85 26.33
N ASN A 150 8.13 -17.68 26.34
CA ASN A 150 9.11 -18.68 25.93
C ASN A 150 8.82 -19.28 24.54
N ARG A 151 8.29 -18.47 23.62
CA ARG A 151 8.04 -18.87 22.24
C ARG A 151 9.22 -18.44 21.36
N PRO A 152 9.63 -19.28 20.38
CA PRO A 152 10.59 -18.85 19.38
C PRO A 152 9.97 -17.67 18.59
N VAL A 153 10.59 -16.50 18.69
CA VAL A 153 10.19 -15.31 17.95
C VAL A 153 11.27 -14.93 16.96
N VAL A 154 10.89 -14.90 15.70
CA VAL A 154 11.64 -14.25 14.63
C VAL A 154 10.89 -12.97 14.29
N ALA A 155 11.61 -11.86 14.19
CA ALA A 155 10.99 -10.60 13.81
C ALA A 155 10.23 -10.79 12.48
N PRO A 156 8.91 -10.53 12.45
CA PRO A 156 8.16 -10.66 11.21
C PRO A 156 8.73 -9.66 10.19
N LYS A 157 8.94 -10.13 8.96
CA LYS A 157 9.26 -9.25 7.82
C LYS A 157 8.04 -8.40 7.50
N ILE A 158 7.90 -7.30 8.24
CA ILE A 158 6.97 -6.21 7.95
C ILE A 158 7.73 -5.32 6.98
N GLY A 159 7.13 -4.96 5.83
CA GLY A 159 7.73 -4.27 4.67
C GLY A 159 8.40 -2.90 4.89
N ASN A 160 9.22 -2.78 5.91
CA ASN A 160 9.95 -1.58 6.30
C ASN A 160 11.42 -1.89 6.56
N CYS A 161 11.79 -3.17 6.62
CA CYS A 161 13.10 -3.60 7.08
C CYS A 161 13.65 -4.72 6.20
N SER A 162 14.71 -4.41 5.47
CA SER A 162 15.76 -5.38 5.09
C SER A 162 16.65 -5.72 6.26
N SER A 163 16.51 -5.00 7.39
CA SER A 163 17.36 -5.19 8.55
C SER A 163 17.18 -6.60 9.09
N ILE A 164 18.22 -7.38 8.76
CA ILE A 164 18.76 -8.53 9.48
C ILE A 164 18.62 -8.29 10.98
#